data_AF-A0A4P6LVM8-F1
#
_entry.id   AF-A0A4P6LVM8-F1
#
_cell.length_a   1.000
_cell.length_b   1.000
_cell.length_c   1.000
_cell.angle_alpha   90.00
_cell.angle_beta   90.00
_cell.angle_gamma   90.00
#
_symmetry.space_group_name_H-M   'P 1'
#
loop_
_entity.id
_entity.type
_entity.pdbx_description
1 polymer ?
#
loop_
_entity_poly.entity_id
_entity_poly.type
_entity_poly.pdbx_seq_one_letter_code
_entity_poly.pdbx_strand_id
1 'polypeptide(L)' 'MVSDSIEYSVGDEEHWQQYSEPFAVEENTIIYYRAQDTSGNMTEVQTLTISNIDKNPPILKLNLTGDAEGGMQEM' A
#
# COMPACT_ATOMS: atom_id res chain seq x y z
N MET A 1 -6.70 -1.09 35.81
CA MET A 1 -5.71 -2.13 35.51
C MET A 1 -5.09 -1.76 34.17
N VAL A 2 -3.77 -1.80 34.06
CA VAL A 2 -3.09 -1.65 32.77
C VAL A 2 -3.10 -3.03 32.11
N SER A 3 -3.44 -3.10 30.83
CA SER A 3 -3.47 -4.34 30.04
C SER A 3 -2.37 -4.27 29.00
N ASP A 4 -1.88 -5.43 28.57
CA ASP A 4 -0.94 -5.48 27.46
C ASP A 4 -1.60 -4.90 26.20
N SER A 5 -0.88 -4.06 25.47
CA SER A 5 -1.38 -3.39 24.28
C SER A 5 -0.35 -3.43 23.16
N ILE A 6 -0.85 -3.40 21.93
CA ILE A 6 -0.04 -3.20 20.73
C ILE A 6 -0.43 -1.85 20.16
N GLU A 7 0.56 -1.05 19.77
CA GLU A 7 0.37 0.22 19.10
C GLU A 7 1.06 0.20 17.74
N TYR A 8 0.50 0.92 16.79
CA TYR A 8 1.07 1.11 15.47
C TYR A 8 0.97 2.56 15.00
N SER A 9 1.87 2.96 14.12
CA SER A 9 1.85 4.24 13.41
C SER A 9 2.10 4.02 11.92
N VAL A 10 1.48 4.83 11.08
CA VAL A 10 1.45 4.64 9.62
C VAL A 10 2.20 5.77 8.95
N GLY A 11 3.30 5.47 8.26
CA GLY A 11 4.11 6.43 7.52
C GLY A 11 5.06 7.27 8.37
N ASP A 12 4.91 7.26 9.69
CA ASP A 12 5.74 7.99 10.66
C ASP A 12 5.79 7.29 12.03
N GLU A 13 6.57 7.83 12.97
CA GLU A 13 6.70 7.36 14.37
C GLU A 13 6.07 8.31 15.39
N GLU A 14 5.15 9.18 14.97
CA GLU A 14 4.55 10.24 15.79
C GLU A 14 3.08 9.93 16.15
N HIS A 15 2.31 9.34 15.21
CA HIS A 15 0.86 9.16 15.33
C HIS A 15 0.45 7.73 15.73
N TRP A 16 0.82 7.34 16.94
CA TRP A 16 0.53 6.02 17.50
C TRP A 16 -0.97 5.78 17.76
N GLN A 17 -1.46 4.63 17.34
CA GLN A 17 -2.83 4.15 17.52
C GLN A 17 -2.81 2.74 18.10
N GLN A 18 -3.74 2.44 19.00
CA GLN A 18 -3.86 1.10 19.56
C GLN A 18 -4.42 0.14 18.50
N TYR A 19 -3.78 -1.03 18.35
CA TYR A 19 -4.26 -2.11 17.52
C TYR A 19 -5.37 -2.90 18.24
N SER A 20 -6.63 -2.68 17.86
CA SER A 20 -7.79 -3.41 18.39
C SER A 20 -8.42 -4.36 17.39
N GLU A 21 -8.27 -4.08 16.09
CA GLU A 21 -8.85 -4.86 15.00
C GLU A 21 -8.02 -4.72 13.71
N PRO A 22 -8.15 -5.65 12.76
CA PRO A 22 -7.54 -5.51 11.45
C PRO A 22 -8.07 -4.28 10.71
N PHE A 23 -7.18 -3.58 10.00
CA PHE A 23 -7.53 -2.43 9.16
C PHE A 23 -6.92 -2.59 7.76
N ALA A 24 -7.49 -1.89 6.78
CA ALA A 24 -6.99 -1.90 5.41
C ALA A 24 -5.88 -0.86 5.22
N VAL A 25 -4.87 -1.21 4.43
CA VAL A 25 -3.84 -0.28 3.95
C VAL A 25 -3.98 -0.16 2.45
N GLU A 26 -4.25 1.05 1.97
CA GLU A 26 -4.58 1.31 0.56
C GLU A 26 -3.42 1.91 -0.24
N GLU A 27 -2.31 2.26 0.39
CA GLU A 27 -1.16 2.90 -0.25
C GLU A 27 0.15 2.22 0.18
N ASN A 28 1.17 2.30 -0.66
CA ASN A 28 2.52 1.88 -0.27
C ASN A 28 3.01 2.77 0.88
N THR A 29 3.37 2.14 2.00
CA THR A 29 3.71 2.84 3.25
C THR A 29 4.60 1.96 4.14
N ILE A 30 5.03 2.51 5.27
CA ILE A 30 5.71 1.77 6.33
C ILE A 30 4.80 1.78 7.56
N ILE A 31 4.58 0.63 8.16
CA ILE A 31 3.90 0.49 9.45
C ILE A 31 4.97 0.33 10.53
N TYR A 32 4.96 1.21 11.51
CA TYR A 32 5.76 1.12 12.72
C TYR A 32 4.89 0.49 13.80
N TYR A 33 5.43 -0.44 14.60
CA TYR A 33 4.67 -1.10 15.67
C TYR A 33 5.53 -1.37 16.90
N ARG A 34 4.89 -1.33 18.07
CA ARG A 34 5.48 -1.65 19.37
C ARG A 34 4.43 -2.28 20.29
N ALA A 35 4.88 -2.99 21.32
CA ALA A 35 4.00 -3.53 22.35
C ALA A 35 4.36 -2.94 23.72
N GLN A 36 3.33 -2.74 24.55
CA GLN A 36 3.45 -2.36 25.95
C GLN A 36 2.94 -3.49 26.84
N ASP A 37 3.68 -3.83 27.90
CA ASP A 37 3.19 -4.74 28.93
C ASP A 37 2.40 -4.02 30.04
N THR A 38 1.71 -4.79 30.88
CA THR A 38 0.98 -4.26 32.05
C THR A 38 1.85 -3.47 33.06
N SER A 39 3.17 -3.63 33.02
CA SER A 39 4.14 -2.91 33.84
C SER A 39 4.65 -1.63 33.18
N GLY A 40 4.22 -1.35 31.95
CA GLY A 40 4.57 -0.17 31.18
C GLY A 40 5.87 -0.32 30.36
N ASN A 41 6.48 -1.50 30.30
CA ASN A 41 7.67 -1.73 29.48
C ASN A 41 7.27 -1.78 28.01
N MET A 42 8.02 -1.06 27.16
CA MET A 42 7.83 -1.03 25.71
C MET A 42 8.88 -1.89 25.01
N THR A 43 8.49 -2.55 23.92
CA THR A 43 9.46 -3.13 22.98
C THR A 43 10.19 -2.04 22.20
N GLU A 44 11.30 -2.40 21.54
CA GLU A 44 11.84 -1.56 20.46
C GLU A 44 10.77 -1.41 19.34
N VAL A 45 10.84 -0.30 18.61
CA VAL A 45 9.95 -0.06 17.46
C VAL A 45 10.39 -0.92 16.29
N GLN A 46 9.45 -1.70 15.77
CA GLN A 46 9.65 -2.57 14.63
C GLN A 46 8.92 -2.00 13.40
N THR A 47 9.34 -2.40 12.19
CA THR A 47 8.77 -1.89 10.93
C THR A 47 8.26 -2.99 10.01
N LEU A 48 7.23 -2.66 9.23
CA LEU A 48 6.70 -3.45 8.14
C LEU A 48 6.53 -2.55 6.91
N THR A 49 7.30 -2.83 5.85
CA THR A 49 7.22 -2.07 4.59
C THR A 49 6.21 -2.70 3.64
N ILE A 50 5.28 -1.89 3.14
CA ILE A 50 4.28 -2.25 2.12
C ILE A 50 4.64 -1.49 0.84
N SER A 51 5.04 -2.20 -0.21
CA SER A 51 5.57 -1.60 -1.45
C SER A 51 4.97 -2.17 -2.74
N ASN A 52 3.97 -3.05 -2.65
CA ASN A 52 3.42 -3.79 -3.80
C ASN A 52 1.94 -3.49 -4.08
N ILE A 53 1.45 -2.33 -3.65
CA ILE A 53 0.12 -1.85 -4.04
C ILE A 53 0.28 -1.10 -5.36
N ASP A 54 -0.27 -1.68 -6.43
CA ASP A 54 -0.39 -1.06 -7.75
C ASP A 54 -1.83 -0.58 -7.96
N LYS A 55 -1.98 0.71 -8.29
CA LYS A 55 -3.27 1.35 -8.59
C LYS A 55 -3.40 1.77 -10.04
N ASN A 56 -2.41 1.43 -10.88
CA ASN A 56 -2.44 1.82 -12.28
C ASN A 56 -3.45 0.95 -13.04
N PRO A 57 -4.41 1.54 -13.76
CA PRO A 57 -5.29 0.76 -14.61
C PRO A 57 -4.48 0.11 -15.75
N PRO A 58 -4.91 -1.08 -16.24
CA PRO A 58 -4.24 -1.71 -17.37
C PRO A 58 -4.38 -0.84 -18.61
N ILE A 59 -3.28 -0.69 -19.36
CA ILE A 59 -3.27 0.08 -20.62
C ILE A 59 -3.41 -0.90 -21.79
N LEU A 60 -4.48 -0.72 -22.58
CA LEU A 60 -4.62 -1.38 -23.88
C LEU A 60 -3.98 -0.51 -24.97
N LYS A 61 -2.99 -1.04 -25.69
CA LYS A 61 -2.43 -0.41 -26.90
C LYS A 61 -2.77 -1.26 -28.11
N LEU A 62 -3.43 -0.65 -29.10
CA LEU A 62 -3.71 -1.25 -30.39
C LEU A 62 -2.82 -0.59 -31.45
N ASN A 63 -2.01 -1.39 -32.13
CA ASN A 63 -1.25 -0.95 -33.29
C ASN A 63 -2.01 -1.39 -34.54
N LEU A 64 -2.69 -0.46 -35.21
CA LEU A 64 -3.34 -0.71 -36.49
C LEU A 64 -2.39 -0.28 -37.61
N THR A 65 -1.73 -1.23 -38.25
CA THR A 65 -1.05 -1.03 -39.53
C THR A 65 -2.01 -1.47 -40.62
N GLY A 66 -2.83 -0.54 -41.11
CA GLY A 66 -3.62 -0.78 -42.31
C GLY A 66 -2.73 -0.57 -43.53
N ASP A 67 -2.64 -1.56 -44.41
CA ASP A 67 -2.10 -1.35 -45.75
C ASP A 67 -3.13 -0.52 -46.54
N ALA A 68 -2.75 0.69 -46.95
CA ALA A 68 -3.59 1.54 -47.79
C ALA A 68 -3.60 1.00 -49.23
N GLU A 69 -4.27 -0.13 -49.47
CA GLU A 69 -4.53 -0.61 -50.84
C GLU A 69 -5.81 0.03 -51.41
N GLY A 70 -5.79 1.36 -51.48
CA GLY A 70 -6.74 2.14 -52.27
C GLY A 70 -6.21 2.33 -53.70
N GLY A 71 -6.17 1.24 -54.49
CA GLY A 71 -5.84 1.31 -55.91
C GLY A 71 -6.94 2.05 -56.67
N MET A 72 -6.66 3.29 -57.08
CA MET A 72 -7.46 4.02 -58.06
C MET A 72 -7.32 3.33 -59.43
N GLN A 73 -8.32 2.52 -59.82
CA GLN A 73 -8.46 2.08 -61.21
C GLN A 73 -9.10 3.23 -61.99
N GLU A 74 -8.27 3.91 -62.77
CA GLU A 74 -8.70 4.90 -63.76
C GLU A 74 -9.64 4.23 -64.79
N MET A 75 -10.82 4.83 -65.01
CA MET A 75 -11.60 4.70 -66.25
C MET A 75 -12.13 6.06 -66.65
#